data_AF-A0A2U8I6Z3-F1
#
_entry.id   AF-A0A2U8I6Z3-F1
#
_cell.length_a   1.000
_cell.length_b   1.000
_cell.length_c   1.000
_cell.angle_alpha   90.00
_cell.angle_beta   90.00
_cell.angle_gamma   90.00
#
_symmetry.space_group_name_H-M   'P 1'
#
loop_
_entity.id
_entity.type
_entity.pdbx_description
1 polymer ?
#
loop_
_entity_poly.entity_id
_entity_poly.type
_entity_poly.pdbx_seq_one_letter_code
_entity_poly.pdbx_strand_id
1 'polypeptide(L)'
;MNYFFWSVVIPHNDPTNDDKPLHALYVQKDNTDAKAMNLADFGLTNGEVLTIKNALITTKQGFIYQLSNDRILTLSGIENAFIENNRDWSIAFATHIKQLQGSTRKKETIQIALHLSISGLLQGDENQSIPLLAWYAKDSQHFVICKTDLGQNLTICGISDGLKGAWMLNNKGVKNKEIGYVPVMNASLLPSLFTGSVLQNEDSVPAANVLTLDNMLGDGFISARVNRKGTVIEGDIQGVTSKGILLNISMTHDNEFKITLIAVTDIFTDEYRGDHLKTALHSLCQNYSYNEMVIVALPDNKKGYYQPKKNILFILANEKYNYFGFDSKKIEAYFSRCDEQYLIRINSQGQDKLIDNQQHCYQREGGGYYPRYGFYRNTVS
;
A
#
# COMPACT_ATOMS: atom_id res chain seq x y z
N MET A 1 -6.18 -22.23 3.12
CA MET A 1 -6.08 -23.09 1.92
C MET A 1 -4.72 -22.80 1.32
N ASN A 2 -3.83 -23.77 1.39
CA ASN A 2 -2.41 -23.60 1.07
C ASN A 2 -2.08 -24.39 -0.20
N TYR A 3 -1.20 -23.84 -1.03
CA TYR A 3 -0.67 -24.49 -2.21
C TYR A 3 0.83 -24.74 -2.03
N PHE A 4 1.26 -25.94 -2.43
CA PHE A 4 2.66 -26.36 -2.43
C PHE A 4 3.05 -26.71 -3.86
N PHE A 5 4.26 -26.33 -4.26
CA PHE A 5 4.78 -26.54 -5.62
C PHE A 5 6.04 -27.39 -5.58
N TRP A 6 6.09 -28.38 -6.46
CA TRP A 6 7.19 -29.34 -6.55
C TRP A 6 7.72 -29.34 -7.98
N SER A 7 9.01 -29.10 -8.16
CA SER A 7 9.65 -29.15 -9.47
C SER A 7 10.57 -30.35 -9.58
N VAL A 8 10.54 -31.00 -10.75
CA VAL A 8 11.49 -32.03 -11.14
C VAL A 8 12.35 -31.43 -12.24
N VAL A 9 13.66 -31.41 -12.03
CA VAL A 9 14.64 -30.92 -13.01
C VAL A 9 15.50 -32.08 -13.51
N ILE A 10 15.92 -32.04 -14.77
CA ILE A 10 16.83 -33.05 -15.32
C ILE A 10 18.26 -32.66 -14.94
N PRO A 11 19.02 -33.51 -14.23
CA PRO A 11 20.44 -33.25 -13.98
C PRO A 11 21.21 -33.23 -15.30
N HIS A 12 22.04 -32.20 -15.53
CA HIS A 12 23.02 -32.25 -16.62
C HIS A 12 24.23 -33.12 -16.21
N ASN A 13 24.79 -33.82 -17.20
CA ASN A 13 26.04 -34.57 -17.05
C ASN A 13 27.29 -33.66 -17.02
N ASP A 14 27.13 -32.37 -17.34
CA ASP A 14 28.18 -31.36 -17.26
C ASP A 14 27.97 -30.52 -15.97
N PRO A 15 28.85 -30.63 -14.97
CA PRO A 15 28.73 -29.90 -13.70
C PRO A 15 29.03 -28.40 -13.83
N THR A 16 29.45 -27.91 -14.99
CA THR A 16 29.70 -26.47 -15.25
C THR A 16 28.51 -25.75 -15.87
N ASN A 17 27.48 -26.49 -16.30
CA ASN A 17 26.27 -25.93 -16.87
C ASN A 17 25.14 -25.94 -15.84
N ASP A 18 24.87 -24.78 -15.25
CA ASP A 18 23.83 -24.61 -14.22
C ASP A 18 22.39 -24.68 -14.79
N ASP A 19 22.22 -24.69 -16.12
CA ASP A 19 20.91 -24.83 -16.79
C ASP A 19 20.33 -26.24 -16.60
N LYS A 20 19.58 -26.49 -15.52
CA LYS A 20 18.85 -27.76 -15.34
C LYS A 20 17.42 -27.61 -15.91
N PRO A 21 17.13 -28.10 -17.12
CA PRO A 21 15.81 -27.90 -17.72
C PRO A 21 14.73 -28.53 -16.85
N LEU A 22 13.62 -27.81 -16.71
CA LEU A 22 12.45 -28.31 -15.99
C LEU A 22 11.90 -29.54 -16.71
N HIS A 23 11.77 -30.66 -16.00
CA HIS A 23 11.10 -31.85 -16.51
C HIS A 23 9.59 -31.75 -16.28
N ALA A 24 9.19 -31.47 -15.04
CA ALA A 24 7.79 -31.41 -14.63
C ALA A 24 7.61 -30.46 -13.44
N LEU A 25 6.44 -29.81 -13.38
CA LEU A 25 5.97 -29.02 -12.25
C LEU A 25 4.69 -29.66 -11.71
N TYR A 26 4.60 -29.77 -10.40
CA TYR A 26 3.42 -30.28 -9.71
C TYR A 26 2.92 -29.25 -8.70
N VAL A 27 1.61 -29.24 -8.52
CA VAL A 27 0.91 -28.42 -7.53
C VAL A 27 0.07 -29.31 -6.62
N GLN A 28 0.15 -29.05 -5.32
CA GLN A 28 -0.60 -29.75 -4.29
C GLN A 28 -1.41 -28.75 -3.49
N LYS A 29 -2.70 -29.03 -3.28
CA LYS A 29 -3.61 -28.19 -2.51
C LYS A 29 -3.89 -28.85 -1.17
N ASP A 30 -3.49 -28.21 -0.07
CA ASP A 30 -3.61 -28.75 1.28
C ASP A 30 -3.15 -30.24 1.33
N ASN A 31 -4.04 -31.15 1.73
CA ASN A 31 -3.75 -32.59 1.85
C ASN A 31 -4.20 -33.42 0.64
N THR A 32 -4.42 -32.82 -0.53
CA THR A 32 -4.75 -33.58 -1.74
C THR A 32 -3.50 -34.15 -2.40
N ASP A 33 -3.68 -35.06 -3.35
CA ASP A 33 -2.59 -35.50 -4.22
C ASP A 33 -2.04 -34.34 -5.06
N ALA A 34 -0.73 -34.39 -5.32
CA ALA A 34 -0.08 -33.47 -6.23
C ALA A 34 -0.50 -33.76 -7.68
N LYS A 35 -0.77 -32.72 -8.45
CA LYS A 35 -1.18 -32.80 -9.86
C LYS A 35 -0.15 -32.11 -10.74
N ALA A 36 0.11 -32.68 -11.91
CA ALA A 36 0.99 -32.05 -12.88
C ALA A 36 0.38 -30.74 -13.38
N MET A 37 1.19 -29.70 -13.42
CA MET A 37 0.85 -28.39 -13.96
C MET A 37 1.51 -28.25 -15.33
N ASN A 38 0.71 -27.94 -16.34
CA ASN A 38 1.18 -27.80 -17.70
C ASN A 38 1.45 -26.33 -18.02
N LEU A 39 2.72 -25.93 -18.04
CA LEU A 39 3.10 -24.54 -18.30
C LEU A 39 2.66 -24.02 -19.68
N ALA A 40 2.43 -24.92 -20.64
CA ALA A 40 1.95 -24.55 -21.97
C ALA A 40 0.53 -23.97 -21.93
N ASP A 41 -0.28 -24.29 -20.92
CA ASP A 41 -1.59 -23.66 -20.73
C ASP A 41 -1.47 -22.16 -20.40
N PHE A 42 -0.29 -21.71 -19.94
CA PHE A 42 0.08 -20.29 -19.74
C PHE A 42 0.93 -19.71 -20.88
N GLY A 43 1.20 -20.49 -21.94
CA GLY A 43 2.08 -20.07 -23.03
C GLY A 43 3.57 -20.12 -22.72
N LEU A 44 3.98 -20.85 -21.67
CA LEU A 44 5.38 -21.11 -21.34
C LEU A 44 5.74 -22.56 -21.65
N THR A 45 6.96 -22.81 -22.12
CA THR A 45 7.48 -24.16 -22.31
C THR A 45 8.46 -24.51 -21.20
N ASN A 46 8.54 -25.81 -20.87
CA ASN A 46 9.50 -26.28 -19.86
C ASN A 46 10.96 -25.93 -20.19
N GLY A 47 11.30 -25.85 -21.49
CA GLY A 47 12.65 -25.48 -21.95
C GLY A 47 13.00 -24.00 -21.78
N GLU A 48 12.01 -23.15 -21.53
CA GLU A 48 12.19 -21.72 -21.22
C GLU A 48 12.39 -21.47 -19.73
N VAL A 49 12.03 -22.42 -18.86
CA VAL A 49 12.21 -22.29 -17.42
C VAL A 49 13.68 -22.53 -17.05
N LEU A 50 14.28 -21.51 -16.46
CA LEU A 50 15.65 -21.55 -15.96
C LEU A 50 15.68 -22.11 -14.54
N THR A 51 14.89 -21.53 -13.63
CA THR A 51 14.81 -21.98 -12.23
C THR A 51 13.40 -21.88 -11.67
N ILE A 52 13.12 -22.69 -10.65
CA ILE A 52 11.95 -22.55 -9.78
C ILE A 52 12.43 -22.50 -8.33
N LYS A 53 12.24 -21.36 -7.65
CA LYS A 53 12.63 -21.16 -6.24
C LYS A 53 11.57 -20.36 -5.51
N ASN A 54 11.16 -20.79 -4.32
CA ASN A 54 10.16 -20.09 -3.49
C ASN A 54 8.88 -19.72 -4.26
N ALA A 55 8.37 -20.65 -5.07
CA ALA A 55 7.20 -20.44 -5.95
C ALA A 55 7.38 -19.33 -7.03
N LEU A 56 8.62 -18.95 -7.34
CA LEU A 56 8.97 -18.09 -8.48
C LEU A 56 9.59 -18.93 -9.59
N ILE A 57 9.10 -18.76 -10.81
CA ILE A 57 9.66 -19.26 -12.06
C ILE A 57 10.45 -18.13 -12.70
N THR A 58 11.73 -18.36 -12.95
CA THR A 58 12.56 -17.48 -13.79
C THR A 58 12.72 -18.11 -15.17
N THR A 59 12.55 -17.32 -16.24
CA THR A 59 12.73 -17.80 -17.62
C THR A 59 14.05 -17.33 -18.25
N LYS A 60 14.47 -18.01 -19.32
CA LYS A 60 15.66 -17.66 -20.11
C LYS A 60 15.60 -16.24 -20.70
N GLN A 61 14.41 -15.77 -21.03
CA GLN A 61 14.18 -14.41 -21.52
C GLN A 61 14.17 -13.36 -20.39
N GLY A 62 14.38 -13.78 -19.14
CA GLY A 62 14.47 -12.91 -17.98
C GLY A 62 13.13 -12.48 -17.41
N PHE A 63 12.05 -13.25 -17.60
CA PHE A 63 10.77 -12.98 -16.92
C PHE A 63 10.69 -13.73 -15.60
N ILE A 64 10.07 -13.10 -14.59
CA ILE A 64 9.78 -13.70 -13.29
C ILE A 64 8.28 -13.89 -13.15
N TYR A 65 7.85 -15.12 -12.95
CA TYR A 65 6.46 -15.46 -12.70
C TYR A 65 6.27 -16.08 -11.32
N GLN A 66 5.24 -15.66 -10.59
CA GLN A 66 4.85 -16.26 -9.33
C GLN A 66 3.72 -17.28 -9.51
N LEU A 67 3.93 -18.45 -8.91
CA LEU A 67 2.95 -19.51 -8.78
C LEU A 67 2.04 -19.22 -7.59
N SER A 68 0.75 -19.01 -7.85
CA SER A 68 -0.24 -18.73 -6.80
C SER A 68 -1.16 -19.92 -6.53
N ASN A 69 -1.53 -20.65 -7.57
CA ASN A 69 -2.31 -21.88 -7.53
C ASN A 69 -2.15 -22.66 -8.85
N ASP A 70 -2.98 -23.66 -9.07
CA ASP A 70 -2.98 -24.54 -10.24
C ASP A 70 -3.51 -23.90 -11.54
N ARG A 71 -4.03 -22.67 -11.48
CA ARG A 71 -4.71 -22.00 -12.61
C ARG A 71 -4.24 -20.58 -12.88
N ILE A 72 -3.39 -20.05 -12.01
CA ILE A 72 -2.96 -18.65 -12.04
C ILE A 72 -1.45 -18.60 -11.93
N LEU A 73 -0.86 -18.07 -12.99
CA LEU A 73 0.51 -17.62 -13.03
C LEU A 73 0.51 -16.10 -13.05
N THR A 74 1.29 -15.46 -12.18
CA THR A 74 1.35 -14.00 -12.10
C THR A 74 2.71 -13.53 -12.59
N LEU A 75 2.77 -12.70 -13.64
CA LEU A 75 4.00 -11.99 -14.00
C LEU A 75 4.32 -11.01 -12.87
N SER A 76 5.46 -11.24 -12.22
CA SER A 76 5.91 -10.52 -11.04
C SER A 76 7.11 -9.61 -11.32
N GLY A 77 7.83 -9.79 -12.42
CA GLY A 77 8.99 -8.95 -12.73
C GLY A 77 9.83 -9.38 -13.92
N ILE A 78 10.95 -8.70 -14.08
CA ILE A 78 12.02 -9.02 -15.03
C ILE A 78 13.40 -9.00 -14.37
N GLU A 79 14.34 -9.74 -14.95
CA GLU A 79 15.75 -9.83 -14.53
C GLU A 79 16.70 -9.31 -15.60
N ASN A 80 18.00 -9.31 -15.28
CA ASN A 80 19.08 -8.81 -16.13
C ASN A 80 19.05 -9.37 -17.56
N ALA A 81 18.73 -10.65 -17.74
CA ALA A 81 18.64 -11.27 -19.06
C ALA A 81 17.61 -10.57 -19.98
N PHE A 82 16.51 -10.05 -19.44
CA PHE A 82 15.56 -9.26 -20.24
C PHE A 82 16.19 -7.93 -20.66
N ILE A 83 16.89 -7.26 -19.74
CA ILE A 83 17.49 -5.95 -19.94
C ILE A 83 18.61 -6.03 -20.99
N GLU A 84 19.49 -7.02 -20.89
CA GLU A 84 20.61 -7.21 -21.84
C GLU A 84 20.13 -7.51 -23.27
N ASN A 85 19.03 -8.26 -23.39
CA ASN A 85 18.45 -8.59 -24.70
C ASN A 85 17.65 -7.43 -25.33
N ASN A 86 17.38 -6.35 -24.59
CA ASN A 86 16.55 -5.24 -25.05
C ASN A 86 17.23 -3.89 -24.78
N ARG A 87 17.81 -3.26 -25.81
CA ARG A 87 18.47 -1.94 -25.68
C ARG A 87 17.59 -0.89 -25.00
N ASP A 88 16.32 -0.79 -25.40
CA ASP A 88 15.32 0.09 -24.81
C ASP A 88 14.36 -0.69 -23.91
N TRP A 89 14.92 -1.48 -22.98
CA TRP A 89 14.19 -2.43 -22.14
C TRP A 89 12.95 -1.83 -21.45
N SER A 90 13.00 -0.58 -21.02
CA SER A 90 11.87 0.08 -20.33
C SER A 90 10.65 0.24 -21.24
N ILE A 91 10.88 0.64 -22.49
CA ILE A 91 9.83 0.80 -23.52
C ILE A 91 9.33 -0.59 -23.95
N ALA A 92 10.25 -1.54 -24.16
CA ALA A 92 9.91 -2.92 -24.52
C ALA A 92 9.05 -3.58 -23.44
N PHE A 93 9.42 -3.40 -22.17
CA PHE A 93 8.69 -3.95 -21.04
C PHE A 93 7.30 -3.32 -20.88
N ALA A 94 7.19 -1.99 -20.93
CA ALA A 94 5.90 -1.30 -20.89
C ALA A 94 4.97 -1.74 -22.04
N THR A 95 5.55 -1.96 -23.23
CA THR A 95 4.82 -2.48 -24.40
C THR A 95 4.35 -3.91 -24.18
N HIS A 96 5.20 -4.77 -23.64
CA HIS A 96 4.86 -6.15 -23.31
C HIS A 96 3.70 -6.22 -22.30
N ILE A 97 3.71 -5.39 -21.25
CA ILE A 97 2.60 -5.32 -20.28
C ILE A 97 1.30 -4.92 -20.96
N LYS A 98 1.31 -3.91 -21.85
CA LYS A 98 0.12 -3.51 -22.63
C LYS A 98 -0.41 -4.66 -23.50
N GLN A 99 0.47 -5.41 -24.14
CA GLN A 99 0.10 -6.57 -24.96
C GLN A 99 -0.54 -7.67 -24.11
N LEU A 100 0.03 -7.99 -22.95
CA LEU A 100 -0.56 -8.95 -22.01
C LEU A 100 -1.94 -8.50 -21.51
N GLN A 101 -2.12 -7.20 -21.21
CA GLN A 101 -3.43 -6.65 -20.81
C GLN A 101 -4.48 -6.72 -21.93
N GLY A 102 -4.06 -6.59 -23.19
CA GLY A 102 -4.94 -6.66 -24.36
C GLY A 102 -5.24 -8.07 -24.86
N SER A 103 -4.54 -9.10 -24.37
CA SER A 103 -4.70 -10.48 -24.83
C SER A 103 -5.98 -11.12 -24.29
N THR A 104 -6.87 -11.55 -25.20
CA THR A 104 -8.14 -12.21 -24.87
C THR A 104 -8.08 -13.75 -24.95
N ARG A 105 -6.90 -14.34 -25.16
CA ARG A 105 -6.77 -15.80 -25.31
C ARG A 105 -7.06 -16.51 -23.98
N LYS A 106 -8.19 -17.23 -23.95
CA LYS A 106 -8.84 -17.86 -22.78
C LYS A 106 -8.41 -19.31 -22.54
N LYS A 107 -7.12 -19.56 -22.31
CA LYS A 107 -6.69 -20.71 -21.52
C LYS A 107 -5.66 -20.19 -20.51
N GLU A 108 -5.98 -20.40 -19.23
CA GLU A 108 -5.24 -20.05 -18.02
C GLU A 108 -4.48 -18.70 -18.08
N THR A 109 -5.13 -17.65 -17.57
CA THR A 109 -4.68 -16.26 -17.72
C THR A 109 -3.43 -15.99 -16.89
N ILE A 110 -2.35 -15.54 -17.54
CA ILE A 110 -1.26 -14.86 -16.85
C ILE A 110 -1.82 -13.57 -16.26
N GLN A 111 -1.86 -13.49 -14.94
CA GLN A 111 -2.12 -12.24 -14.25
C GLN A 111 -0.87 -11.37 -14.25
N ILE A 112 -1.04 -10.07 -14.14
CA ILE A 112 0.06 -9.13 -14.02
C ILE A 112 -0.03 -8.56 -12.62
N ALA A 113 1.04 -8.70 -11.84
CA ALA A 113 1.14 -8.12 -10.51
C ALA A 113 0.89 -6.60 -10.57
N LEU A 114 0.36 -6.03 -9.48
CA LEU A 114 0.13 -4.59 -9.40
C LEU A 114 1.44 -3.79 -9.52
N HIS A 115 2.51 -4.34 -8.95
CA HIS A 115 3.87 -3.80 -9.00
C HIS A 115 4.81 -4.92 -9.44
N LEU A 116 5.51 -4.71 -10.55
CA LEU A 116 6.46 -5.67 -11.09
C LEU A 116 7.88 -5.29 -10.68
N SER A 117 8.65 -6.21 -10.12
CA SER A 117 10.05 -5.97 -9.77
C SER A 117 10.94 -5.93 -11.00
N ILE A 118 11.95 -5.06 -10.99
CA ILE A 118 12.98 -5.02 -12.03
C ILE A 118 14.31 -5.28 -11.33
N SER A 119 14.99 -6.34 -11.73
CA SER A 119 16.25 -6.78 -11.16
C SER A 119 17.37 -6.71 -12.19
N GLY A 120 18.60 -6.50 -11.72
CA GLY A 120 19.78 -6.39 -12.58
C GLY A 120 20.18 -4.96 -12.93
N LEU A 121 19.43 -3.94 -12.48
CA LEU A 121 19.83 -2.54 -12.65
C LEU A 121 20.94 -2.17 -11.67
N LEU A 122 21.89 -1.38 -12.15
CA LEU A 122 23.10 -1.00 -11.43
C LEU A 122 23.26 0.54 -11.43
N GLN A 123 23.86 1.08 -10.38
CA GLN A 123 24.28 2.47 -10.24
C GLN A 123 25.80 2.55 -10.16
N GLY A 124 26.42 3.54 -10.81
CA GLY A 124 27.88 3.73 -10.82
C GLY A 124 28.53 3.20 -12.08
N ASP A 125 29.86 3.12 -12.07
CA ASP A 125 30.63 2.54 -13.18
C ASP A 125 30.77 1.02 -13.04
N GLU A 126 31.28 0.36 -14.09
CA GLU A 126 31.49 -1.10 -14.11
C GLU A 126 32.42 -1.59 -12.97
N ASN A 127 33.24 -0.70 -12.39
CA ASN A 127 34.19 -1.05 -11.34
C ASN A 127 33.60 -0.93 -9.92
N GLN A 128 32.60 -0.07 -9.72
CA GLN A 128 31.89 0.13 -8.45
C GLN A 128 30.37 0.22 -8.66
N SER A 129 29.79 -0.83 -9.22
CA SER A 129 28.36 -0.94 -9.46
C SER A 129 27.58 -1.33 -8.20
N ILE A 130 26.55 -0.55 -7.85
CA ILE A 130 25.65 -0.82 -6.72
C ILE A 130 24.26 -1.22 -7.26
N PRO A 131 23.65 -2.34 -6.81
CA PRO A 131 22.34 -2.76 -7.30
C PRO A 131 21.23 -1.77 -6.96
N LEU A 132 20.47 -1.33 -7.97
CA LEU A 132 19.30 -0.47 -7.81
C LEU A 132 18.05 -1.28 -7.48
N LEU A 133 17.18 -0.69 -6.67
CA LEU A 133 15.83 -1.19 -6.48
C LEU A 133 14.88 -0.48 -7.44
N ALA A 134 14.14 -1.26 -8.23
CA ALA A 134 13.22 -0.72 -9.20
C ALA A 134 11.93 -1.55 -9.34
N TRP A 135 10.85 -0.83 -9.64
CA TRP A 135 9.53 -1.42 -9.87
C TRP A 135 8.82 -0.74 -11.02
N TYR A 136 7.89 -1.46 -11.64
CA TYR A 136 6.95 -0.92 -12.62
C TYR A 136 5.51 -1.03 -12.09
N ALA A 137 4.80 0.08 -12.10
CA ALA A 137 3.40 0.15 -11.70
C ALA A 137 2.50 -0.15 -12.90
N LYS A 138 1.78 -1.26 -12.87
CA LYS A 138 0.92 -1.70 -13.98
C LYS A 138 -0.13 -0.65 -14.35
N ASP A 139 -0.82 -0.10 -13.35
CA ASP A 139 -2.02 0.73 -13.58
C ASP A 139 -1.66 2.15 -14.05
N SER A 140 -0.62 2.74 -13.47
CA SER A 140 -0.14 4.06 -13.90
C SER A 140 0.84 3.97 -15.08
N GLN A 141 1.41 2.81 -15.38
CA GLN A 141 2.46 2.59 -16.39
C GLN A 141 3.75 3.39 -16.15
N HIS A 142 4.07 3.65 -14.89
CA HIS A 142 5.29 4.36 -14.51
C HIS A 142 6.29 3.45 -13.80
N PHE A 143 7.55 3.84 -13.86
CA PHE A 143 8.66 3.21 -13.16
C PHE A 143 8.94 3.91 -11.85
N VAL A 144 9.45 3.17 -10.88
CA VAL A 144 9.96 3.67 -9.61
C VAL A 144 11.39 3.18 -9.54
N ILE A 145 12.35 4.10 -9.39
CA ILE A 145 13.76 3.75 -9.24
C ILE A 145 14.26 4.41 -7.96
N CYS A 146 14.80 3.60 -7.06
CA CYS A 146 15.34 4.05 -5.80
C CYS A 146 16.86 3.94 -5.82
N LYS A 147 17.55 5.07 -5.60
CA LYS A 147 19.00 5.10 -5.39
C LYS A 147 19.37 4.43 -4.07
N THR A 148 20.60 3.93 -4.01
CA THR A 148 21.07 3.00 -2.97
C THR A 148 21.51 3.66 -1.66
N ASP A 149 21.51 4.98 -1.57
CA ASP A 149 21.81 5.75 -0.34
C ASP A 149 20.84 5.46 0.81
N LEU A 150 19.68 4.88 0.50
CA LEU A 150 18.64 4.52 1.47
C LEU A 150 18.81 3.10 2.05
N GLY A 151 19.76 2.33 1.52
CA GLY A 151 20.07 0.96 1.93
C GLY A 151 19.16 -0.11 1.30
N GLN A 152 19.61 -1.37 1.29
CA GLN A 152 18.91 -2.51 0.67
C GLN A 152 17.69 -3.03 1.47
N ASN A 153 17.36 -2.42 2.61
CA ASN A 153 16.31 -2.88 3.53
C ASN A 153 14.94 -2.24 3.26
N LEU A 154 14.74 -1.68 2.07
CA LEU A 154 13.49 -1.03 1.68
C LEU A 154 12.47 -2.07 1.19
N THR A 155 11.24 -1.97 1.70
CA THR A 155 10.10 -2.74 1.21
C THR A 155 9.11 -1.78 0.58
N ILE A 156 8.72 -2.02 -0.68
CA ILE A 156 7.64 -1.26 -1.32
C ILE A 156 6.30 -1.60 -0.65
N CYS A 157 5.64 -0.60 -0.08
CA CYS A 157 4.32 -0.74 0.54
C CYS A 157 3.20 -0.67 -0.49
N GLY A 158 3.43 0.07 -1.57
CA GLY A 158 2.54 0.21 -2.71
C GLY A 158 2.83 1.47 -3.52
N ILE A 159 2.22 1.57 -4.69
CA ILE A 159 2.36 2.73 -5.60
C ILE A 159 1.05 3.50 -5.59
N SER A 160 1.14 4.81 -5.37
CA SER A 160 -0.01 5.72 -5.40
C SER A 160 -0.69 5.70 -6.76
N ASP A 161 -2.01 5.85 -6.77
CA ASP A 161 -2.76 6.09 -8.00
C ASP A 161 -2.23 7.33 -8.75
N GLY A 162 -2.23 7.25 -10.08
CA GLY A 162 -2.14 8.42 -10.95
C GLY A 162 -0.94 9.34 -10.75
N LEU A 163 0.29 8.86 -10.98
CA LEU A 163 1.51 9.67 -11.20
C LEU A 163 2.26 10.14 -9.95
N LYS A 164 1.80 9.87 -8.72
CA LYS A 164 2.42 10.52 -7.57
C LYS A 164 3.76 9.89 -7.16
N GLY A 165 3.85 8.56 -7.01
CA GLY A 165 5.04 7.92 -6.46
C GLY A 165 4.77 6.56 -5.81
N ALA A 166 5.80 5.99 -5.18
CA ALA A 166 5.76 4.76 -4.41
C ALA A 166 6.09 5.01 -2.95
N TRP A 167 5.30 4.38 -2.09
CA TRP A 167 5.59 4.35 -0.67
C TRP A 167 6.51 3.18 -0.34
N MET A 168 7.49 3.46 0.51
CA MET A 168 8.45 2.47 0.99
C MET A 168 8.47 2.45 2.51
N LEU A 169 8.80 1.30 3.08
CA LEU A 169 9.14 1.17 4.49
C LEU A 169 10.63 0.84 4.59
N ASN A 170 11.37 1.67 5.31
CA ASN A 170 12.77 1.42 5.60
C ASN A 170 12.89 0.58 6.87
N ASN A 171 13.38 -0.65 6.73
CA ASN A 171 13.48 -1.59 7.83
C ASN A 171 14.88 -1.61 8.48
N LYS A 172 15.50 -0.43 8.70
CA LYS A 172 16.82 -0.31 9.37
C LYS A 172 16.83 -0.82 10.83
N GLY A 173 15.68 -1.25 11.38
CA GLY A 173 15.56 -1.95 12.65
C GLY A 173 14.12 -1.91 13.20
N VAL A 174 13.83 -2.68 14.26
CA VAL A 174 12.48 -2.72 14.86
C VAL A 174 12.07 -1.37 15.46
N LYS A 175 13.03 -0.58 15.96
CA LYS A 175 12.78 0.71 16.61
C LYS A 175 12.86 1.93 15.68
N ASN A 176 13.40 1.76 14.47
CA ASN A 176 13.72 2.84 13.54
C ASN A 176 13.10 2.58 12.16
N LYS A 177 11.83 2.14 12.13
CA LYS A 177 11.13 2.00 10.86
C LYS A 177 10.72 3.38 10.37
N GLU A 178 11.16 3.74 9.17
CA GLU A 178 10.86 5.02 8.52
C GLU A 178 9.95 4.80 7.31
N ILE A 179 9.14 5.81 6.97
CA ILE A 179 8.34 5.79 5.74
C ILE A 179 9.05 6.61 4.68
N GLY A 180 9.34 5.99 3.55
CA GLY A 180 9.90 6.63 2.38
C GLY A 180 8.83 6.87 1.30
N TYR A 181 9.12 7.82 0.43
CA TYR A 181 8.35 8.11 -0.77
C TYR A 181 9.28 8.36 -1.96
N VAL A 182 9.09 7.63 -3.04
CA VAL A 182 9.88 7.77 -4.28
C VAL A 182 8.96 8.22 -5.41
N PRO A 183 9.22 9.36 -6.05
CA PRO A 183 8.47 9.78 -7.22
C PRO A 183 8.58 8.77 -8.37
N VAL A 184 7.51 8.66 -9.18
CA VAL A 184 7.54 7.79 -10.36
C VAL A 184 8.17 8.48 -11.57
N MET A 185 8.59 7.70 -12.57
CA MET A 185 9.19 8.15 -13.82
C MET A 185 8.50 7.52 -15.02
N ASN A 186 8.40 8.26 -16.13
CA ASN A 186 7.83 7.74 -17.37
C ASN A 186 8.83 6.83 -18.09
N ALA A 187 8.34 5.72 -18.68
CA ALA A 187 9.09 4.80 -19.53
C ALA A 187 9.99 5.49 -20.56
N SER A 188 9.52 6.59 -21.16
CA SER A 188 10.22 7.32 -22.21
C SER A 188 11.46 8.07 -21.73
N LEU A 189 11.59 8.34 -20.43
CA LEU A 189 12.75 9.02 -19.85
C LEU A 189 13.91 8.04 -19.61
N LEU A 190 13.62 6.78 -19.25
CA LEU A 190 14.63 5.80 -18.87
C LEU A 190 15.72 5.53 -19.92
N PRO A 191 15.46 5.47 -21.24
CA PRO A 191 16.50 5.24 -22.24
C PRO A 191 17.59 6.31 -22.26
N SER A 192 17.28 7.53 -21.76
CA SER A 192 18.27 8.61 -21.62
C SER A 192 19.09 8.54 -20.33
N LEU A 193 18.65 7.73 -19.37
CA LEU A 193 19.27 7.59 -18.05
C LEU A 193 20.15 6.36 -17.95
N PHE A 194 19.78 5.29 -18.65
CA PHE A 194 20.46 3.99 -18.61
C PHE A 194 21.20 3.69 -19.91
N THR A 195 22.40 3.13 -19.77
CA THR A 195 23.09 2.40 -20.84
C THR A 195 23.00 0.92 -20.51
N GLY A 196 22.08 0.22 -21.17
CA GLY A 196 21.74 -1.16 -20.79
C GLY A 196 21.11 -1.21 -19.39
N SER A 197 21.74 -1.94 -18.48
CA SER A 197 21.32 -2.05 -17.08
C SER A 197 21.94 -1.01 -16.14
N VAL A 198 22.92 -0.23 -16.62
CA VAL A 198 23.68 0.69 -15.79
C VAL A 198 23.12 2.11 -15.87
N LEU A 199 22.78 2.68 -14.73
CA LEU A 199 22.37 4.08 -14.58
C LEU A 199 23.59 4.99 -14.74
N GLN A 200 23.59 5.82 -15.79
CA GLN A 200 24.70 6.72 -16.14
C GLN A 200 24.39 8.18 -15.81
N ASN A 201 23.12 8.59 -15.97
CA ASN A 201 22.68 9.95 -15.65
C ASN A 201 21.73 9.93 -14.45
N GLU A 202 22.28 10.32 -13.30
CA GLU A 202 21.58 10.27 -12.03
C GLU A 202 20.77 11.53 -11.71
N ASP A 203 21.09 12.67 -12.34
CA ASP A 203 20.52 13.98 -11.98
C ASP A 203 19.01 14.06 -12.22
N SER A 204 18.52 13.24 -13.15
CA SER A 204 17.09 13.16 -13.50
C SER A 204 16.34 12.08 -12.73
N VAL A 205 17.02 11.27 -11.90
CA VAL A 205 16.37 10.29 -11.03
C VAL A 205 16.02 10.97 -9.70
N PRO A 206 14.73 11.09 -9.36
CA PRO A 206 14.32 11.75 -8.12
C PRO A 206 14.86 11.03 -6.88
N ALA A 207 15.35 11.79 -5.91
CA ALA A 207 15.70 11.25 -4.60
C ALA A 207 14.43 10.79 -3.86
N ALA A 208 14.56 9.79 -2.98
CA ALA A 208 13.45 9.47 -2.09
C ALA A 208 13.34 10.51 -0.98
N ASN A 209 12.11 10.86 -0.64
CA ASN A 209 11.81 11.61 0.57
C ASN A 209 11.62 10.60 1.71
N VAL A 210 12.32 10.79 2.83
CA VAL A 210 12.19 9.93 4.01
C VAL A 210 11.55 10.73 5.13
N LEU A 211 10.50 10.18 5.71
CA LEU A 211 9.86 10.68 6.91
C LEU A 211 10.32 9.88 8.13
N THR A 212 11.05 10.56 8.99
CA THR A 212 11.47 10.07 10.29
C THR A 212 10.71 10.85 11.38
N LEU A 213 9.94 10.16 12.22
CA LEU A 213 9.13 10.81 13.28
C LEU A 213 9.87 10.92 14.63
N ASP A 214 11.18 10.67 14.63
CA ASP A 214 11.97 10.33 15.82
C ASP A 214 12.01 11.41 16.92
N ASN A 215 11.61 12.65 16.64
CA ASN A 215 11.68 13.74 17.61
C ASN A 215 10.34 14.26 18.16
N MET A 216 9.19 13.89 17.59
CA MET A 216 7.88 14.42 18.03
C MET A 216 7.02 13.42 18.82
N LEU A 217 7.28 12.12 18.69
CA LEU A 217 6.47 11.06 19.30
C LEU A 217 7.26 10.04 20.13
N GLY A 218 8.59 10.02 19.99
CA GLY A 218 9.47 9.15 20.76
C GLY A 218 9.26 7.64 20.52
N ASP A 219 8.85 7.22 19.31
CA ASP A 219 8.99 5.86 18.81
C ASP A 219 8.55 5.76 17.32
N GLY A 220 9.21 4.87 16.55
CA GLY A 220 8.95 4.64 15.12
C GLY A 220 7.64 3.90 14.77
N PHE A 221 7.42 3.67 13.48
CA PHE A 221 6.23 2.97 12.98
C PHE A 221 6.24 1.47 13.32
N ILE A 222 5.13 0.93 13.83
CA ILE A 222 4.97 -0.53 13.99
C ILE A 222 4.47 -1.18 12.69
N SER A 223 3.54 -0.51 12.00
CA SER A 223 2.92 -0.98 10.77
C SER A 223 2.52 0.20 9.89
N ALA A 224 2.65 0.03 8.58
CA ALA A 224 2.10 0.93 7.59
C ALA A 224 1.40 0.14 6.48
N ARG A 225 0.27 0.66 6.01
CA ARG A 225 -0.49 0.10 4.91
C ARG A 225 -0.88 1.22 3.95
N VAL A 226 -0.77 0.97 2.67
CA VAL A 226 -1.35 1.89 1.67
C VAL A 226 -2.87 1.68 1.69
N ASN A 227 -3.63 2.78 1.70
CA ASN A 227 -5.09 2.71 1.64
C ASN A 227 -5.51 2.04 0.33
N ARG A 228 -6.54 1.21 0.41
CA ARG A 228 -7.10 0.52 -0.75
C ARG A 228 -8.60 0.71 -0.79
N LYS A 229 -9.12 1.07 -1.96
CA LYS A 229 -10.55 1.09 -2.25
C LYS A 229 -10.84 0.00 -3.27
N GLY A 230 -11.34 -1.13 -2.78
CA GLY A 230 -11.47 -2.35 -3.57
C GLY A 230 -10.09 -2.88 -4.00
N THR A 231 -9.86 -3.02 -5.31
CA THR A 231 -8.57 -3.43 -5.87
C THR A 231 -7.63 -2.26 -6.18
N VAL A 232 -8.09 -1.02 -6.02
CA VAL A 232 -7.31 0.18 -6.33
C VAL A 232 -6.52 0.60 -5.09
N ILE A 233 -5.22 0.79 -5.25
CA ILE A 233 -4.34 1.36 -4.22
C ILE A 233 -4.52 2.89 -4.28
N GLU A 234 -5.08 3.48 -3.23
CA GLU A 234 -5.26 4.92 -3.10
C GLU A 234 -3.95 5.54 -2.56
N GLY A 235 -3.62 6.74 -3.04
CA GLY A 235 -2.30 7.35 -2.88
C GLY A 235 -1.76 7.65 -1.49
N ASP A 236 -2.51 7.38 -0.42
CA ASP A 236 -2.13 7.69 0.96
C ASP A 236 -1.78 6.43 1.75
N ILE A 237 -0.89 6.57 2.74
CA ILE A 237 -0.58 5.54 3.72
C ILE A 237 -1.32 5.78 5.03
N GLN A 238 -1.83 4.72 5.63
CA GLN A 238 -2.15 4.66 7.05
C GLN A 238 -1.00 4.02 7.82
N GLY A 239 -0.45 4.75 8.78
CA GLY A 239 0.61 4.29 9.67
C GLY A 239 0.14 4.23 11.12
N VAL A 240 0.62 3.25 11.88
CA VAL A 240 0.44 3.14 13.33
C VAL A 240 1.81 3.20 14.01
N THR A 241 1.95 3.99 15.06
CA THR A 241 3.15 4.06 15.90
C THR A 241 3.05 3.10 17.09
N SER A 242 4.18 2.80 17.75
CA SER A 242 4.17 1.93 18.95
C SER A 242 3.32 2.47 20.10
N LYS A 243 3.16 3.80 20.19
CA LYS A 243 2.33 4.48 21.20
C LYS A 243 0.85 4.53 20.84
N GLY A 244 0.42 3.77 19.84
CA GLY A 244 -1.00 3.71 19.48
C GLY A 244 -1.51 4.95 18.75
N ILE A 245 -0.67 5.68 18.02
CA ILE A 245 -1.12 6.84 17.23
C ILE A 245 -1.35 6.39 15.78
N LEU A 246 -2.57 6.61 15.27
CA LEU A 246 -2.96 6.27 13.91
C LEU A 246 -2.96 7.53 13.03
N LEU A 247 -2.14 7.50 11.99
CA LEU A 247 -1.88 8.62 11.09
C LEU A 247 -2.27 8.27 9.66
N ASN A 248 -2.81 9.25 8.93
CA ASN A 248 -2.85 9.27 7.47
C ASN A 248 -1.66 10.09 6.98
N ILE A 249 -0.87 9.54 6.07
CA ILE A 249 0.32 10.15 5.51
C ILE A 249 0.08 10.26 4.00
N SER A 250 0.14 11.49 3.52
CA SER A 250 -0.10 11.83 2.11
C SER A 250 1.05 12.69 1.62
N MET A 251 1.27 12.71 0.30
CA MET A 251 2.19 13.63 -0.34
C MET A 251 1.43 14.81 -0.94
N THR A 252 1.89 16.03 -0.65
CA THR A 252 1.37 17.26 -1.27
C THR A 252 1.90 17.41 -2.71
N HIS A 253 1.34 18.37 -3.45
CA HIS A 253 1.81 18.70 -4.80
C HIS A 253 3.25 19.22 -4.83
N ASP A 254 3.72 19.77 -3.71
CA ASP A 254 5.07 20.33 -3.55
C ASP A 254 6.08 19.28 -3.05
N ASN A 255 5.74 17.99 -3.11
CA ASN A 255 6.54 16.88 -2.61
C ASN A 255 6.86 16.95 -1.10
N GLU A 256 5.93 17.47 -0.30
CA GLU A 256 6.03 17.49 1.17
C GLU A 256 5.11 16.46 1.81
N PHE A 257 5.54 15.89 2.95
CA PHE A 257 4.68 15.01 3.74
C PHE A 257 3.60 15.81 4.47
N LYS A 258 2.35 15.47 4.22
CA LYS A 258 1.21 15.91 5.04
C LYS A 258 0.74 14.76 5.92
N ILE A 259 0.82 14.98 7.23
CA ILE A 259 0.52 13.99 8.26
C ILE A 259 -0.74 14.42 9.01
N THR A 260 -1.76 13.56 8.96
CA THR A 260 -3.06 13.81 9.59
C THR A 260 -3.33 12.76 10.67
N LEU A 261 -3.57 13.20 11.90
CA LEU A 261 -4.04 12.37 12.99
C LEU A 261 -5.48 11.91 12.71
N ILE A 262 -5.66 10.60 12.61
CA ILE A 262 -6.98 9.98 12.39
C ILE A 262 -7.56 9.51 13.72
N ALA A 263 -6.75 8.77 14.49
CA ALA A 263 -7.20 8.12 15.70
C ALA A 263 -6.06 7.87 16.69
N VAL A 264 -6.44 7.49 17.90
CA VAL A 264 -5.56 6.85 18.88
C VAL A 264 -6.14 5.50 19.29
N THR A 265 -5.27 4.53 19.55
CA THR A 265 -5.65 3.18 19.99
C THR A 265 -5.74 3.12 21.52
N ASP A 266 -6.18 1.97 22.03
CA ASP A 266 -6.20 1.63 23.45
C ASP A 266 -4.84 1.82 24.12
N ILE A 267 -3.74 1.42 23.47
CA ILE A 267 -2.34 1.64 23.92
C ILE A 267 -2.10 3.10 24.34
N PHE A 268 -2.53 4.06 23.52
CA PHE A 268 -2.39 5.48 23.85
C PHE A 268 -3.24 5.85 25.07
N THR A 269 -4.50 5.41 25.10
CA THR A 269 -5.42 5.78 26.18
C THR A 269 -5.14 5.10 27.51
N ASP A 270 -4.50 3.93 27.49
CA ASP A 270 -4.08 3.23 28.70
C ASP A 270 -2.99 4.01 29.46
N GLU A 271 -2.13 4.73 28.72
CA GLU A 271 -1.12 5.63 29.27
C GLU A 271 -1.74 6.88 29.93
N TYR A 272 -2.86 7.39 29.39
CA TYR A 272 -3.49 8.64 29.84
C TYR A 272 -4.94 8.41 30.27
N ARG A 273 -5.20 8.31 31.59
CA ARG A 273 -6.54 8.09 32.15
C ARG A 273 -7.20 9.38 32.66
N GLY A 274 -8.54 9.44 32.58
CA GLY A 274 -9.34 10.55 33.12
C GLY A 274 -9.05 11.90 32.44
N ASP A 275 -8.94 12.98 33.22
CA ASP A 275 -8.70 14.33 32.69
C ASP A 275 -7.36 14.49 31.95
N HIS A 276 -6.40 13.59 32.22
CA HIS A 276 -5.11 13.57 31.53
C HIS A 276 -5.24 13.15 30.06
N LEU A 277 -6.23 12.31 29.71
CA LEU A 277 -6.47 11.90 28.33
C LEU A 277 -6.76 13.09 27.42
N LYS A 278 -7.64 13.99 27.90
CA LYS A 278 -8.05 15.17 27.15
C LYS A 278 -6.89 16.13 26.92
N THR A 279 -6.07 16.34 27.96
CA THR A 279 -4.84 17.16 27.85
C THR A 279 -3.85 16.53 26.87
N ALA A 280 -3.63 15.22 26.95
CA ALA A 280 -2.73 14.49 26.04
C ALA A 280 -3.21 14.56 24.58
N LEU A 281 -4.51 14.35 24.33
CA LEU A 281 -5.13 14.49 23.00
C LEU A 281 -5.00 15.91 22.46
N HIS A 282 -5.18 16.93 23.31
CA HIS A 282 -5.01 18.32 22.90
C HIS A 282 -3.57 18.61 22.49
N SER A 283 -2.59 18.20 23.30
CA SER A 283 -1.16 18.33 22.98
C SER A 283 -0.80 17.59 21.70
N LEU A 284 -1.32 16.37 21.51
CA LEU A 284 -1.09 15.58 20.31
C LEU A 284 -1.59 16.30 19.05
N CYS A 285 -2.78 16.91 19.12
CA CYS A 285 -3.35 17.66 17.99
C CYS A 285 -2.57 18.94 17.62
N GLN A 286 -1.64 19.42 18.45
CA GLN A 286 -0.77 20.54 18.09
C GLN A 286 0.35 20.11 17.13
N ASN A 287 0.67 18.82 17.07
CA ASN A 287 1.78 18.28 16.28
C ASN A 287 1.33 17.76 14.89
N TYR A 288 0.02 17.66 14.64
CA TYR A 288 -0.53 17.06 13.42
C TYR A 288 -1.65 17.91 12.82
N SER A 289 -1.85 17.75 11.52
CA SER A 289 -3.17 18.05 10.95
C SER A 289 -4.19 17.07 11.55
N TYR A 290 -5.46 17.46 11.65
CA TYR A 290 -6.52 16.60 12.17
C TYR A 290 -7.84 16.85 11.44
N ASN A 291 -8.67 15.81 11.40
CA ASN A 291 -10.05 15.92 10.93
C ASN A 291 -10.94 16.61 11.99
N GLU A 292 -12.21 16.87 11.66
CA GLU A 292 -13.16 17.47 12.61
C GLU A 292 -13.21 16.74 13.96
N MET A 293 -13.09 15.41 13.91
CA MET A 293 -12.97 14.52 15.06
C MET A 293 -11.75 13.62 14.92
N VAL A 294 -11.08 13.37 16.05
CA VAL A 294 -10.10 12.29 16.22
C VAL A 294 -10.80 11.14 16.92
N ILE A 295 -10.70 9.94 16.36
CA ILE A 295 -11.29 8.74 16.97
C ILE A 295 -10.41 8.30 18.14
N VAL A 296 -11.02 7.94 19.26
CA VAL A 296 -10.33 7.53 20.48
C VAL A 296 -10.81 6.14 20.85
N ALA A 297 -10.00 5.11 20.65
CA ALA A 297 -10.32 3.80 21.22
C ALA A 297 -10.19 3.87 22.74
N LEU A 298 -11.18 3.34 23.46
CA LEU A 298 -11.22 3.33 24.92
C LEU A 298 -11.31 1.87 25.42
N PRO A 299 -10.94 1.61 26.69
CA PRO A 299 -11.10 0.29 27.29
C PRO A 299 -12.54 -0.27 27.20
N ASP A 300 -12.67 -1.60 27.30
CA ASP A 300 -13.93 -2.34 27.22
C ASP A 300 -14.66 -2.22 25.88
N ASN A 301 -13.93 -2.08 24.77
CA ASN A 301 -14.51 -1.87 23.44
C ASN A 301 -15.46 -0.65 23.45
N LYS A 302 -14.97 0.49 23.92
CA LYS A 302 -15.69 1.77 23.84
C LYS A 302 -15.00 2.66 22.82
N LYS A 303 -15.77 3.60 22.26
CA LYS A 303 -15.25 4.59 21.32
C LYS A 303 -15.55 6.00 21.79
N GLY A 304 -14.51 6.82 21.81
CA GLY A 304 -14.58 8.25 21.99
C GLY A 304 -14.36 8.99 20.67
N TYR A 305 -14.86 10.22 20.62
CA TYR A 305 -14.67 11.15 19.51
C TYR A 305 -14.22 12.48 20.10
N TYR A 306 -12.95 12.82 19.87
CA TYR A 306 -12.35 14.04 20.38
C TYR A 306 -12.44 15.15 19.34
N GLN A 307 -13.03 16.29 19.71
CA GLN A 307 -13.15 17.50 18.91
C GLN A 307 -12.04 18.48 19.32
N PRO A 308 -10.97 18.66 18.51
CA PRO A 308 -9.78 19.39 18.96
C PRO A 308 -10.00 20.89 19.17
N LYS A 309 -10.82 21.54 18.32
CA LYS A 309 -11.03 23.00 18.35
C LYS A 309 -11.80 23.50 19.58
N LYS A 310 -12.69 22.67 20.11
CA LYS A 310 -13.49 22.93 21.30
C LYS A 310 -12.91 22.23 22.52
N ASN A 311 -11.93 21.35 22.32
CA ASN A 311 -11.35 20.50 23.35
C ASN A 311 -12.45 19.75 24.10
N ILE A 312 -13.17 18.85 23.40
CA ILE A 312 -14.28 18.07 23.98
C ILE A 312 -14.14 16.62 23.53
N LEU A 313 -14.32 15.70 24.47
CA LEU A 313 -14.36 14.26 24.20
C LEU A 313 -15.79 13.76 24.39
N PHE A 314 -16.40 13.31 23.30
CA PHE A 314 -17.69 12.62 23.34
C PHE A 314 -17.43 11.12 23.51
N ILE A 315 -18.07 10.49 24.49
CA ILE A 315 -17.92 9.05 24.74
C ILE A 315 -19.23 8.36 24.38
N LEU A 316 -19.14 7.36 23.50
CA LEU A 316 -20.25 6.48 23.17
C LEU A 316 -20.13 5.18 23.98
N ALA A 317 -21.24 4.77 24.61
CA ALA A 317 -21.29 3.52 25.35
C ALA A 317 -21.24 2.27 24.45
N ASN A 318 -21.41 2.41 23.13
CA ASN A 318 -21.50 1.29 22.18
C ASN A 318 -20.76 1.62 20.85
N GLU A 319 -20.00 0.66 20.33
CA GLU A 319 -19.10 0.84 19.17
C GLU A 319 -19.77 0.85 17.80
N LYS A 320 -21.07 0.50 17.73
CA LYS A 320 -21.77 0.28 16.45
C LYS A 320 -22.19 1.55 15.73
N TYR A 321 -21.91 2.73 16.29
CA TYR A 321 -22.32 4.00 15.73
C TYR A 321 -21.23 4.63 14.85
N ASN A 322 -21.64 5.12 13.68
CA ASN A 322 -20.80 5.88 12.77
C ASN A 322 -20.99 7.37 12.99
N TYR A 323 -19.87 8.10 13.00
CA TYR A 323 -19.88 9.55 13.11
C TYR A 323 -20.48 10.21 11.87
N PHE A 324 -21.38 11.18 12.08
CA PHE A 324 -22.11 11.87 11.03
C PHE A 324 -21.70 13.34 10.88
N GLY A 325 -21.41 14.02 12.01
CA GLY A 325 -21.00 15.42 12.00
C GLY A 325 -21.13 16.10 13.37
N PHE A 326 -20.65 17.34 13.43
CA PHE A 326 -20.64 18.15 14.66
C PHE A 326 -21.30 19.51 14.46
N ASP A 327 -22.27 19.83 15.31
CA ASP A 327 -22.84 21.18 15.39
C ASP A 327 -22.04 22.02 16.38
N SER A 328 -21.18 22.89 15.85
CA SER A 328 -20.33 23.78 16.65
C SER A 328 -21.08 24.86 17.45
N LYS A 329 -22.34 25.17 17.09
CA LYS A 329 -23.15 26.17 17.81
C LYS A 329 -23.78 25.56 19.06
N LYS A 330 -24.28 24.34 18.95
CA LYS A 330 -24.88 23.60 20.08
C LYS A 330 -23.89 22.76 20.85
N ILE A 331 -22.71 22.53 20.28
CA ILE A 331 -21.68 21.65 20.81
C ILE A 331 -22.24 20.22 20.97
N GLU A 332 -22.76 19.70 19.85
CA GLU A 332 -23.37 18.38 19.76
C GLU A 332 -22.72 17.57 18.64
N ALA A 333 -22.38 16.32 18.91
CA ALA A 333 -21.92 15.36 17.92
C ALA A 333 -23.06 14.40 17.55
N TYR A 334 -23.15 14.05 16.26
CA TYR A 334 -24.23 13.24 15.70
C TYR A 334 -23.67 11.93 15.16
N PHE A 335 -24.41 10.85 15.41
CA PHE A 335 -24.03 9.49 15.04
C PHE A 335 -25.22 8.70 14.51
N SER A 336 -24.96 7.66 13.71
CA SER A 336 -25.98 6.77 13.14
C SER A 336 -25.50 5.32 13.17
N ARG A 337 -26.40 4.36 13.40
CA ARG A 337 -26.13 2.95 13.06
C ARG A 337 -26.42 2.74 11.58
N CYS A 338 -25.60 1.96 10.87
CA CYS A 338 -25.80 1.71 9.42
C CYS A 338 -27.11 0.98 9.09
N ASP A 339 -27.68 0.28 10.06
CA ASP A 339 -28.85 -0.58 9.96
C ASP A 339 -30.12 0.05 10.56
N GLU A 340 -30.02 1.26 11.12
CA GLU A 340 -31.14 1.92 11.78
C GLU A 340 -31.38 3.34 11.25
N GLN A 341 -32.65 3.73 11.15
CA GLN A 341 -33.08 5.04 10.63
C GLN A 341 -33.01 6.16 11.67
N TYR A 342 -32.47 5.91 12.87
CA TYR A 342 -32.39 6.93 13.92
C TYR A 342 -31.00 7.52 14.07
N LEU A 343 -30.96 8.82 14.37
CA LEU A 343 -29.75 9.55 14.73
C LEU A 343 -29.62 9.61 16.24
N ILE A 344 -28.41 9.45 16.75
CA ILE A 344 -28.08 9.76 18.13
C ILE A 344 -27.31 11.06 18.14
N ARG A 345 -27.75 12.01 18.96
CA ARG A 345 -26.94 13.18 19.32
C ARG A 345 -26.36 13.01 20.71
N ILE A 346 -25.14 13.48 20.91
CA ILE A 346 -24.50 13.60 22.21
C ILE A 346 -24.09 15.05 22.40
N ASN A 347 -24.52 15.66 23.51
CA ASN A 347 -24.14 17.03 23.84
C ASN A 347 -22.81 17.07 24.62
N SER A 348 -22.31 18.28 24.90
CA SER A 348 -21.06 18.50 25.63
C SER A 348 -21.04 17.95 27.06
N GLN A 349 -22.19 17.63 27.65
CA GLN A 349 -22.32 17.03 28.98
C GLN A 349 -22.34 15.50 28.92
N GLY A 350 -22.22 14.90 27.74
CA GLY A 350 -22.28 13.46 27.54
C GLY A 350 -23.70 12.89 27.56
N GLN A 351 -24.73 13.73 27.52
CA GLN A 351 -26.12 13.27 27.44
C GLN A 351 -26.43 12.86 26.00
N ASP A 352 -26.86 11.63 25.81
CA ASP A 352 -27.32 11.10 24.54
C ASP A 352 -28.85 11.26 24.39
N LYS A 353 -29.28 11.54 23.17
CA LYS A 353 -30.70 11.55 22.82
C LYS A 353 -30.89 10.95 21.44
N LEU A 354 -31.79 9.97 21.37
CA LEU A 354 -32.28 9.42 20.12
C LEU A 354 -33.20 10.43 19.42
N ILE A 355 -32.96 10.62 18.13
CA ILE A 355 -33.74 11.44 17.23
C ILE A 355 -34.33 10.49 16.20
N ASP A 356 -35.64 10.28 16.29
CA ASP A 356 -36.39 9.59 15.24
C ASP A 356 -36.29 10.41 13.95
N ASN A 357 -35.56 9.88 12.99
CA ASN A 357 -35.44 10.52 11.69
C ASN A 357 -36.50 9.91 10.77
N GLN A 358 -37.45 10.74 10.31
CA GLN A 358 -38.51 10.27 9.41
C GLN A 358 -38.03 10.06 7.96
N GLN A 359 -36.72 10.25 7.66
CA GLN A 359 -36.12 10.11 6.32
C GLN A 359 -34.67 9.61 6.37
N HIS A 360 -34.19 9.02 5.26
CA HIS A 360 -32.86 8.42 5.12
C HIS A 360 -31.70 9.37 5.50
N CYS A 361 -30.77 8.89 6.33
CA CYS A 361 -29.54 9.59 6.69
C CYS A 361 -28.47 9.41 5.60
N TYR A 362 -27.88 10.51 5.11
CA TYR A 362 -26.76 10.48 4.15
C TYR A 362 -25.45 10.86 4.82
N GLN A 363 -24.49 9.94 4.91
CA GLN A 363 -23.18 10.15 5.52
C GLN A 363 -22.40 11.27 4.80
N ARG A 364 -21.81 12.21 5.56
CA ARG A 364 -20.73 13.07 5.04
C ARG A 364 -19.45 12.24 4.98
N GLU A 365 -19.04 11.81 3.80
CA GLU A 365 -17.67 11.34 3.60
C GLU A 365 -16.72 12.53 3.56
N GLY A 366 -15.64 12.45 4.35
CA GLY A 366 -14.57 13.43 4.30
C GLY A 366 -13.70 13.20 3.06
N GLY A 367 -13.62 14.20 2.18
CA GLY A 367 -12.56 14.31 1.17
C GLY A 367 -12.94 13.94 -0.26
N GLY A 368 -13.88 14.67 -0.88
CA GLY A 368 -14.11 14.62 -2.33
C GLY A 368 -15.34 15.43 -2.75
N TYR A 369 -15.18 16.33 -3.72
CA TYR A 369 -16.26 17.19 -4.24
C TYR A 369 -17.28 16.37 -5.05
N TYR A 370 -18.57 16.43 -4.70
CA TYR A 370 -19.80 16.50 -5.55
C TYR A 370 -21.08 16.45 -4.66
N PRO A 371 -22.26 16.83 -5.18
CA PRO A 371 -22.99 18.08 -4.91
C PRO A 371 -23.60 18.23 -3.49
N ARG A 372 -23.71 19.50 -3.06
CA ARG A 372 -24.38 19.96 -1.83
C ARG A 372 -25.89 19.66 -1.83
N TYR A 373 -26.42 19.14 -0.72
CA TYR A 373 -27.84 19.26 -0.38
C TYR A 373 -28.01 19.60 1.11
N GLY A 374 -28.79 20.64 1.38
CA GLY A 374 -28.99 21.23 2.70
C GLY A 374 -30.10 20.58 3.51
N PHE A 375 -30.08 20.86 4.82
CA PHE A 375 -31.20 20.56 5.71
C PHE A 375 -32.40 21.45 5.36
N TYR A 376 -33.49 20.87 4.86
CA TYR A 376 -34.79 21.55 4.88
C TYR A 376 -35.49 21.24 6.20
N ARG A 377 -35.61 22.27 7.05
CA ARG A 377 -36.64 22.29 8.10
C ARG A 377 -37.99 22.41 7.39
N ASN A 378 -38.82 21.38 7.46
CA ASN A 378 -40.26 21.61 7.36
C ASN A 378 -40.73 22.11 8.73
N THR A 379 -40.81 23.43 8.87
CA THR A 379 -41.77 24.03 9.78
C THR A 379 -43.16 23.73 9.23
N VAL A 380 -43.95 22.94 9.95
CA VAL A 380 -45.40 22.94 9.80
C VAL A 380 -45.99 23.03 11.20
N SER A 381 -46.56 24.21 11.47
CA SER A 381 -47.53 24.64 12.50
C SER A 381 -47.53 23.95 13.85
#